data_AF-A0A357FMY3-F1
#
_entry.id   AF-A0A357FMY3-F1
#
_cell.length_a   1.000
_cell.length_b   1.000
_cell.length_c   1.000
_cell.angle_alpha   90.00
_cell.angle_beta   90.00
_cell.angle_gamma   90.00
#
_symmetry.space_group_name_H-M   'P 1'
#
loop_
_entity.id
_entity.type
_entity.pdbx_description
1 polymer ?
#
loop_
_entity_poly.entity_id
_entity_poly.type
_entity_poly.pdbx_seq_one_letter_code
_entity_poly.pdbx_strand_id
1 'polypeptide(L)'
;DIFVFVADLTNNPVEQTENSFKELGEWGFKLLQKGQYSDGHDQFTSKPTIIVCNKSDIPGALDNYGYMETHYGGKFPLIMASAHEEVGLDELAEELFKSLKIIRIYTKSPRERLDDFIKENPVVLPIGSTVGEAAQQVHKELSHGLKYAILWGNSGKFDGQRVGRGHELSDGDVIEIHA
;
A
#
# COMPACT_ATOMS: atom_id res chain seq x y z
N ASP A 1 5.68 -0.50 6.39
CA ASP A 1 5.49 -1.96 6.48
C ASP A 1 4.10 -2.28 7.00
N ILE A 2 3.61 -3.47 6.69
CA ILE A 2 2.30 -4.00 7.10
C ILE A 2 2.53 -5.40 7.66
N PHE A 3 1.73 -5.80 8.64
CA PHE A 3 1.62 -7.19 9.04
C PHE A 3 0.44 -7.86 8.35
N VAL A 4 0.72 -8.96 7.66
CA VAL A 4 -0.30 -9.85 7.11
C VAL A 4 -0.32 -11.10 7.98
N PHE A 5 -1.39 -11.27 8.73
CA PHE A 5 -1.57 -12.44 9.58
C PHE A 5 -2.40 -13.48 8.85
N VAL A 6 -1.89 -14.69 8.69
CA VAL A 6 -2.60 -15.77 7.99
C VAL A 6 -3.22 -16.71 9.03
N ALA A 7 -4.54 -16.68 9.13
CA ALA A 7 -5.32 -17.57 9.97
C ALA A 7 -5.76 -18.80 9.15
N ASP A 8 -5.50 -19.99 9.68
CA ASP A 8 -5.93 -21.24 9.06
C ASP A 8 -7.38 -21.55 9.46
N LEU A 9 -8.32 -21.48 8.50
CA LEU A 9 -9.73 -21.71 8.75
C LEU A 9 -10.07 -23.14 9.20
N THR A 10 -9.13 -24.09 9.17
CA THR A 10 -9.35 -25.47 9.60
C THR A 10 -8.97 -25.74 11.05
N ASN A 11 -8.33 -24.79 11.74
CA ASN A 11 -7.71 -25.06 13.03
C ASN A 11 -7.91 -23.90 14.02
N ASN A 12 -9.12 -23.76 14.57
CA ASN A 12 -9.49 -22.74 15.56
C ASN A 12 -8.91 -21.35 15.25
N PRO A 13 -9.27 -20.73 14.10
CA PRO A 13 -8.57 -19.55 13.58
C PRO A 13 -8.61 -18.35 14.53
N VAL A 14 -9.65 -18.23 15.36
CA VAL A 14 -9.76 -17.16 16.37
C VAL A 14 -8.67 -17.32 17.43
N GLU A 15 -8.56 -18.49 18.05
CA GLU A 15 -7.56 -18.77 19.09
C GLU A 15 -6.13 -18.63 18.54
N GLN A 16 -5.89 -19.12 17.32
CA GLN A 16 -4.61 -18.95 16.63
C GLN A 16 -4.25 -17.46 16.49
N THR A 17 -5.21 -16.64 16.04
CA THR A 17 -5.00 -15.20 15.84
C THR A 17 -4.77 -14.48 17.16
N GLU A 18 -5.56 -14.79 18.20
CA GLU A 18 -5.40 -14.22 19.54
C GLU A 18 -4.01 -14.50 20.12
N ASN A 19 -3.55 -15.74 20.02
CA ASN A 19 -2.24 -16.14 20.54
C ASN A 19 -1.11 -15.40 19.83
N SER A 20 -1.13 -15.33 18.50
CA SER A 20 -0.10 -14.58 17.76
C SER A 20 -0.14 -13.07 18.01
N PHE A 21 -1.33 -12.49 18.16
CA PHE A 21 -1.46 -11.07 18.49
C PHE A 21 -0.92 -10.77 19.89
N LYS A 22 -1.14 -11.68 20.85
CA LYS A 22 -0.58 -11.57 22.19
C LYS A 22 0.94 -11.63 22.17
N GLU A 23 1.53 -12.59 21.47
CA GLU A 23 2.99 -12.71 21.33
C GLU A 23 3.63 -11.47 20.70
N LEU A 24 3.03 -10.94 19.62
CA LEU A 24 3.49 -9.69 19.00
C LEU A 24 3.39 -8.50 19.96
N GLY A 25 2.32 -8.45 20.77
CA GLY A 25 2.16 -7.45 21.82
C GLY A 25 3.23 -7.55 22.91
N GLU A 26 3.61 -8.76 23.32
CA GLU A 26 4.70 -9.01 24.27
C GLU A 26 6.06 -8.58 23.70
N TRP A 27 6.25 -8.66 22.39
CA TRP A 27 7.44 -8.14 21.69
C TRP A 27 7.40 -6.62 21.45
N GLY A 28 6.34 -5.95 21.88
CA GLY A 28 6.19 -4.49 21.80
C GLY A 28 5.58 -3.97 20.51
N PHE A 29 5.04 -4.84 19.64
CA PHE A 29 4.31 -4.41 18.45
C PHE A 29 2.89 -3.98 18.79
N LYS A 30 2.43 -2.92 18.13
CA LYS A 30 1.05 -2.45 18.18
C LYS A 30 0.39 -2.68 16.84
N LEU A 31 -0.65 -3.51 16.84
CA LEU A 31 -1.41 -3.85 15.64
C LEU A 31 -2.46 -2.76 15.40
N LEU A 32 -2.25 -1.95 14.37
CA LEU A 32 -3.14 -0.85 14.04
C LEU A 32 -4.41 -1.38 13.37
N GLN A 33 -5.55 -0.96 13.91
CA GLN A 33 -6.89 -1.28 13.41
C GLN A 33 -7.28 -0.36 12.23
N LYS A 34 -8.39 -0.68 11.57
CA LYS A 34 -9.00 0.12 10.50
C LYS A 34 -9.09 1.60 10.93
N GLY A 35 -8.53 2.49 10.12
CA GLY A 35 -8.55 3.93 10.36
C GLY A 35 -7.60 4.45 11.43
N GLN A 36 -6.82 3.59 12.11
CA GLN A 36 -5.77 4.02 13.02
C GLN A 36 -4.48 4.32 12.27
N TYR A 37 -3.72 5.29 12.80
CA TYR A 37 -2.45 5.72 12.22
C TYR A 37 -1.37 5.75 13.31
N SER A 38 -0.13 5.45 12.93
CA SER A 38 1.01 5.61 13.82
C SER A 38 1.31 7.10 14.00
N ASP A 39 1.42 7.55 15.23
CA ASP A 39 2.10 8.81 15.52
C ASP A 39 3.58 8.64 15.16
N GLY A 40 4.18 9.61 14.46
CA GLY A 40 5.46 9.46 13.74
C GLY A 40 6.67 8.95 14.56
N HIS A 41 6.57 8.87 15.88
CA HIS A 41 7.58 8.30 16.77
C HIS A 41 7.54 6.76 16.88
N ASP A 42 6.44 6.10 16.53
CA ASP A 42 6.21 4.66 16.78
C ASP A 42 6.12 3.83 15.48
N GLN A 43 6.58 4.37 14.34
CA GLN A 43 6.44 3.73 13.01
C GLN A 43 7.15 2.36 12.88
N PHE A 44 8.11 2.08 13.75
CA PHE A 44 8.85 0.82 13.77
C PHE A 44 8.08 -0.33 14.42
N THR A 45 7.18 -0.01 15.35
CA THR A 45 6.49 -0.93 16.27
C THR A 45 4.98 -0.93 16.06
N SER A 46 4.40 0.20 15.63
CA SER A 46 3.00 0.30 15.21
C SER A 46 2.86 -0.06 13.72
N LYS A 47 2.18 -1.16 13.42
CA LYS A 47 2.02 -1.67 12.05
C LYS A 47 0.55 -1.82 11.67
N PRO A 48 0.11 -1.27 10.50
CA PRO A 48 -1.15 -1.67 9.89
C PRO A 48 -1.21 -3.19 9.77
N THR A 49 -2.36 -3.78 10.08
CA THR A 49 -2.52 -5.23 10.15
C THR A 49 -3.72 -5.67 9.32
N ILE A 50 -3.50 -6.67 8.46
CA ILE A 50 -4.52 -7.35 7.66
C ILE A 50 -4.56 -8.82 8.11
N ILE A 51 -5.75 -9.40 8.23
CA ILE A 51 -5.90 -10.82 8.54
C ILE A 51 -6.43 -11.54 7.28
N VAL A 52 -5.72 -12.57 6.87
CA VAL A 52 -6.08 -13.44 5.74
C VAL A 52 -6.54 -14.78 6.32
N CYS A 53 -7.82 -15.07 6.15
CA CYS A 53 -8.45 -16.33 6.53
C CYS A 53 -8.28 -17.33 5.39
N ASN A 54 -7.19 -18.10 5.44
CA ASN A 54 -6.78 -19.02 4.38
C ASN A 54 -7.45 -20.40 4.50
N LYS A 55 -7.40 -21.18 3.41
CA LYS A 55 -8.04 -22.50 3.22
C LYS A 55 -9.56 -22.44 3.14
N SER A 56 -10.09 -21.40 2.50
CA SER A 56 -11.53 -21.24 2.28
C SER A 56 -12.16 -22.32 1.39
N ASP A 57 -11.34 -23.12 0.71
CA ASP A 57 -11.73 -24.26 -0.13
C ASP A 57 -12.15 -25.51 0.68
N ILE A 58 -11.86 -25.55 1.99
CA ILE A 58 -12.12 -26.73 2.82
C ILE A 58 -13.55 -26.68 3.41
N PRO A 59 -14.29 -27.81 3.44
CA PRO A 59 -15.61 -27.87 4.08
C PRO A 59 -15.58 -27.40 5.54
N GLY A 60 -16.52 -26.53 5.91
CA GLY A 60 -16.59 -25.90 7.24
C GLY A 60 -15.82 -24.58 7.38
N ALA A 61 -15.03 -24.18 6.37
CA ALA A 61 -14.30 -22.92 6.40
C ALA A 61 -15.20 -21.68 6.49
N LEU A 62 -16.39 -21.72 5.90
CA LEU A 62 -17.34 -20.62 5.92
C LEU A 62 -17.84 -20.29 7.35
N ASP A 63 -18.15 -21.32 8.14
CA ASP A 63 -18.58 -21.15 9.53
C ASP A 63 -17.45 -20.53 10.37
N ASN A 64 -16.23 -21.04 10.18
CA ASN A 64 -15.03 -20.53 10.85
C ASN A 64 -14.69 -19.09 10.44
N TYR A 65 -14.92 -18.73 9.18
CA TYR A 65 -14.81 -17.35 8.74
C TYR A 65 -15.85 -16.45 9.41
N GLY A 66 -17.09 -16.92 9.57
CA GLY A 66 -18.13 -16.17 10.30
C GLY A 66 -17.73 -15.85 11.75
N TYR A 67 -17.04 -16.78 12.43
CA TYR A 67 -16.47 -16.50 13.75
C TYR A 67 -15.36 -15.44 13.68
N MET A 68 -14.45 -15.53 12.70
CA MET A 68 -13.41 -14.51 12.48
C MET A 68 -14.00 -13.12 12.19
N GLU A 69 -15.03 -13.04 11.36
CA GLU A 69 -15.73 -11.80 11.02
C GLU A 69 -16.37 -11.16 12.26
N THR A 70 -17.04 -11.98 13.09
CA THR A 70 -17.65 -11.52 14.35
C THR A 70 -16.61 -10.95 15.32
N HIS A 71 -15.44 -11.59 15.44
CA HIS A 71 -14.40 -11.18 16.41
C HIS A 71 -13.54 -10.00 15.91
N TYR A 72 -13.22 -9.98 14.60
CA TYR A 72 -12.20 -9.09 14.04
C TYR A 72 -12.66 -8.23 12.87
N GLY A 73 -13.77 -8.54 12.20
CA GLY A 73 -14.21 -7.83 10.98
C GLY A 73 -14.44 -6.33 11.17
N GLY A 74 -14.82 -5.90 12.38
CA GLY A 74 -14.92 -4.48 12.74
C GLY A 74 -13.59 -3.78 13.00
N LYS A 75 -12.52 -4.53 13.30
CA LYS A 75 -11.22 -4.00 13.75
C LYS A 75 -10.14 -4.06 12.67
N PHE A 76 -10.05 -5.15 11.92
CA PHE A 76 -9.00 -5.37 10.93
C PHE A 76 -9.62 -5.71 9.58
N PRO A 77 -9.01 -5.32 8.45
CA PRO A 77 -9.36 -5.88 7.15
C PRO A 77 -9.22 -7.40 7.24
N LEU A 78 -10.29 -8.10 6.85
CA LEU A 78 -10.42 -9.54 6.93
C LEU A 78 -10.70 -10.04 5.53
N ILE A 79 -9.85 -10.93 5.02
CA ILE A 79 -9.92 -11.41 3.64
C ILE A 79 -10.05 -12.92 3.67
N MET A 80 -11.11 -13.44 3.04
CA MET A 80 -11.25 -14.89 2.84
C MET A 80 -10.39 -15.30 1.64
N ALA A 81 -9.54 -16.30 1.82
CA ALA A 81 -8.64 -16.74 0.77
C ALA A 81 -8.48 -18.25 0.69
N SER A 82 -8.15 -18.72 -0.51
CA SER A 82 -7.55 -20.02 -0.73
C SER A 82 -6.28 -19.82 -1.53
N ALA A 83 -5.14 -20.05 -0.89
CA ALA A 83 -3.87 -20.07 -1.58
C ALA A 83 -3.76 -21.24 -2.58
N HIS A 84 -4.58 -22.30 -2.43
CA HIS A 84 -4.59 -23.44 -3.34
C HIS A 84 -5.37 -23.12 -4.62
N GLU A 85 -6.55 -22.53 -4.47
CA GLU A 85 -7.45 -22.17 -5.58
C GLU A 85 -7.21 -20.74 -6.11
N GLU A 86 -6.19 -20.04 -5.58
CA GLU A 86 -5.85 -18.65 -5.92
C GLU A 86 -6.99 -17.64 -5.70
N VAL A 87 -7.88 -17.92 -4.74
CA VAL A 87 -9.02 -17.07 -4.39
C VAL A 87 -8.62 -16.06 -3.30
N GLY A 88 -9.08 -14.82 -3.43
CA GLY A 88 -8.87 -13.74 -2.44
C GLY A 88 -7.51 -13.04 -2.53
N LEU A 89 -6.64 -13.45 -3.45
CA LEU A 89 -5.30 -12.86 -3.63
C LEU A 89 -5.37 -11.46 -4.24
N ASP A 90 -6.30 -11.20 -5.16
CA ASP A 90 -6.52 -9.87 -5.73
C ASP A 90 -7.02 -8.88 -4.67
N GLU A 91 -7.98 -9.31 -3.84
CA GLU A 91 -8.48 -8.52 -2.70
C GLU A 91 -7.35 -8.20 -1.71
N LEU A 92 -6.48 -9.18 -1.43
CA LEU A 92 -5.29 -8.97 -0.60
C LEU A 92 -4.34 -7.95 -1.22
N ALA A 93 -4.09 -8.02 -2.53
CA ALA A 93 -3.23 -7.07 -3.23
C ALA A 93 -3.78 -5.64 -3.17
N GLU A 94 -5.09 -5.48 -3.37
CA GLU A 94 -5.77 -4.19 -3.27
C GLU A 94 -5.69 -3.59 -1.85
N GLU A 95 -6.00 -4.39 -0.83
CA GLU A 95 -5.98 -3.93 0.56
C GLU A 95 -4.56 -3.65 1.05
N LEU A 96 -3.56 -4.41 0.59
CA LEU A 96 -2.14 -4.12 0.82
C LEU A 96 -1.75 -2.77 0.25
N PHE A 97 -2.06 -2.50 -1.02
CA PHE A 97 -1.71 -1.25 -1.68
C PHE A 97 -2.33 -0.04 -0.97
N LYS A 98 -3.62 -0.16 -0.62
CA LYS A 98 -4.36 0.85 0.15
C LYS A 98 -3.77 1.07 1.54
N SER A 99 -3.44 0.00 2.26
CA SER A 99 -2.87 0.06 3.60
C SER A 99 -1.45 0.61 3.63
N LEU A 100 -0.68 0.42 2.55
CA LEU A 100 0.69 0.96 2.42
C LEU A 100 0.67 2.48 2.25
N LYS A 101 -0.45 3.06 1.80
CA LYS A 101 -0.61 4.49 1.54
C LYS A 101 0.50 5.02 0.63
N ILE A 102 0.72 4.30 -0.47
CA ILE A 102 1.72 4.63 -1.47
C ILE A 102 1.06 5.10 -2.78
N ILE A 103 1.85 5.82 -3.58
CA ILE A 103 1.54 6.27 -4.94
C ILE A 103 2.67 5.84 -5.86
N ARG A 104 2.34 5.51 -7.10
CA ARG A 104 3.26 5.17 -8.18
C ARG A 104 3.39 6.36 -9.12
N ILE A 105 4.60 6.89 -9.22
CA ILE A 105 4.93 8.01 -10.10
C ILE A 105 5.81 7.50 -11.23
N TYR A 106 5.39 7.75 -12.46
CA TYR A 106 6.11 7.31 -13.65
C TYR A 106 6.94 8.47 -14.19
N THR A 107 8.25 8.27 -14.31
CA THR A 107 9.15 9.33 -14.77
C THR A 107 9.54 9.07 -16.22
N LYS A 108 9.19 10.00 -17.12
CA LYS A 108 9.60 9.92 -18.53
C LYS A 108 10.80 10.81 -18.82
N SER A 109 11.55 10.46 -19.87
CA SER A 109 12.64 11.32 -20.37
C SER A 109 12.11 12.49 -21.20
N PRO A 110 12.74 13.68 -21.18
CA PRO A 110 12.40 14.78 -22.09
C PRO A 110 12.48 14.46 -23.58
N ARG A 111 13.25 13.43 -23.95
CA ARG A 111 13.41 13.01 -25.36
C ARG A 111 12.36 12.01 -25.83
N GLU A 112 11.64 11.42 -24.89
CA GLU A 112 10.61 10.43 -25.15
C GLU A 112 9.28 11.13 -25.41
N ARG A 113 8.49 10.66 -26.37
CA ARG A 113 7.15 11.21 -26.58
C ARG A 113 6.18 10.55 -25.63
N LEU A 114 5.18 11.30 -25.18
CA LEU A 114 4.16 10.75 -24.27
C LEU A 114 3.41 9.56 -24.90
N ASP A 115 3.10 9.64 -26.20
CA ASP A 115 2.37 8.58 -26.91
C ASP A 115 3.15 7.27 -27.02
N ASP A 116 4.49 7.35 -26.97
CA ASP A 116 5.39 6.20 -27.01
C ASP A 116 5.77 5.72 -25.59
N PHE A 117 5.39 6.46 -24.55
CA PHE A 117 5.78 6.17 -23.18
C PHE A 117 4.98 5.02 -22.58
N ILE A 118 5.68 4.01 -22.08
CA ILE A 118 5.08 2.88 -21.38
C ILE A 118 5.29 3.06 -19.88
N LYS A 119 4.21 2.94 -19.10
CA LYS A 119 4.23 3.05 -17.64
C LYS A 119 4.87 1.80 -17.01
N GLU A 120 6.19 1.79 -16.93
CA GLU A 120 6.98 0.73 -16.28
C GLU A 120 7.90 1.33 -15.21
N ASN A 121 8.34 0.51 -14.25
CA ASN A 121 9.31 0.86 -13.21
C ASN A 121 9.00 2.19 -12.47
N PRO A 122 7.83 2.31 -11.81
CA PRO A 122 7.46 3.55 -11.14
C PRO A 122 8.39 3.84 -9.95
N VAL A 123 8.53 5.14 -9.66
CA VAL A 123 8.98 5.60 -8.35
C VAL A 123 7.80 5.44 -7.38
N VAL A 124 7.98 4.61 -6.35
CA VAL A 124 6.98 4.39 -5.31
C VAL A 124 7.24 5.34 -4.14
N LEU A 125 6.25 6.16 -3.81
CA LEU A 125 6.33 7.18 -2.77
C LEU A 125 5.13 7.08 -1.82
N PRO A 126 5.23 7.61 -0.58
CA PRO A 126 4.05 7.82 0.25
C PRO A 126 3.04 8.79 -0.40
N ILE A 127 1.75 8.63 -0.08
CA ILE A 127 0.72 9.63 -0.39
C ILE A 127 1.12 11.00 0.21
N GLY A 128 0.89 12.06 -0.56
CA GLY A 128 1.27 13.43 -0.20
C GLY A 128 2.69 13.81 -0.61
N SER A 129 3.44 12.89 -1.21
CA SER A 129 4.76 13.20 -1.75
C SER A 129 4.71 14.17 -2.94
N THR A 130 5.79 14.92 -3.08
CA THR A 130 5.92 16.02 -4.04
C THR A 130 6.82 15.69 -5.23
N VAL A 131 6.76 16.51 -6.28
CA VAL A 131 7.69 16.46 -7.43
C VAL A 131 9.16 16.46 -6.99
N GLY A 132 9.51 17.26 -5.98
CA GLY A 132 10.89 17.34 -5.46
C GLY A 132 11.38 16.04 -4.84
N GLU A 133 10.50 15.32 -4.14
CA GLU A 133 10.78 14.02 -3.53
C GLU A 133 10.83 12.91 -4.58
N ALA A 134 9.94 12.94 -5.57
CA ALA A 134 10.02 12.06 -6.73
C ALA A 134 11.35 12.22 -7.46
N ALA A 135 11.76 13.46 -7.76
CA ALA A 135 13.05 13.75 -8.39
C ALA A 135 14.24 13.25 -7.54
N GLN A 136 14.13 13.35 -6.21
CA GLN A 136 15.17 12.89 -5.27
C GLN A 136 15.32 11.37 -5.26
N GLN A 137 14.24 10.62 -5.43
CA GLN A 137 14.29 9.16 -5.58
C GLN A 137 14.89 8.74 -6.92
N VAL A 138 14.62 9.47 -8.01
CA VAL A 138 15.25 9.19 -9.31
C VAL A 138 16.76 9.43 -9.24
N HIS A 139 17.18 10.63 -8.85
CA HIS A 139 18.60 10.95 -8.66
C HIS A 139 18.77 12.24 -7.84
N LYS A 140 19.80 12.29 -6.97
CA LYS A 140 20.02 13.45 -6.10
C LYS A 140 20.21 14.75 -6.88
N GLU A 141 20.95 14.72 -7.98
CA GLU A 141 21.23 15.92 -8.80
C GLU A 141 19.97 16.46 -9.49
N LEU A 142 19.04 15.59 -9.90
CA LEU A 142 17.77 16.00 -10.50
C LEU A 142 16.94 16.79 -9.49
N SER A 143 16.90 16.35 -8.23
CA SER A 143 16.23 17.13 -7.18
C SER A 143 16.92 18.46 -6.92
N HIS A 144 18.25 18.53 -6.87
CA HIS A 144 18.97 19.77 -6.58
C HIS A 144 18.83 20.80 -7.72
N GLY A 145 18.86 20.34 -8.97
CA GLY A 145 18.72 21.20 -10.14
C GLY A 145 17.28 21.50 -10.55
N LEU A 146 16.28 20.82 -9.97
CA LEU A 146 14.87 20.88 -10.40
C LEU A 146 14.37 22.33 -10.56
N LYS A 147 14.17 22.74 -11.81
CA LYS A 147 13.56 24.03 -12.18
C LYS A 147 12.04 23.92 -12.23
N TYR A 148 11.54 22.83 -12.82
CA TYR A 148 10.12 22.50 -12.91
C TYR A 148 9.95 21.04 -13.39
N ALA A 149 8.74 20.53 -13.33
CA ALA A 149 8.34 19.32 -14.03
C ALA A 149 7.15 19.59 -14.96
N ILE A 150 7.02 18.78 -16.00
CA ILE A 150 5.79 18.67 -16.80
C ILE A 150 5.03 17.45 -16.29
N LEU A 151 3.73 17.60 -16.06
CA LEU A 151 2.87 16.62 -15.43
C LEU A 151 1.74 16.19 -16.36
N TRP A 152 1.45 14.90 -16.36
CA TRP A 152 0.26 14.29 -16.95
C TRP A 152 -0.39 13.36 -15.91
N GLY A 153 -1.68 13.55 -15.65
CA GLY A 153 -2.38 12.76 -14.63
C GLY A 153 -3.30 13.59 -13.73
N ASN A 154 -3.79 12.93 -12.67
CA ASN A 154 -4.94 13.39 -11.90
C ASN A 154 -4.61 14.52 -10.91
N SER A 155 -3.34 14.71 -10.56
CA SER A 155 -2.92 15.86 -9.74
C SER A 155 -2.85 17.18 -10.54
N GLY A 156 -2.88 17.09 -11.88
CA GLY A 156 -2.89 18.23 -12.79
C GLY A 156 -4.30 18.75 -13.06
N LYS A 157 -4.38 20.01 -13.49
CA LYS A 157 -5.61 20.62 -14.04
C LYS A 157 -5.82 20.25 -15.51
N PHE A 158 -4.74 19.99 -16.22
CA PHE A 158 -4.72 19.57 -17.62
C PHE A 158 -3.39 18.88 -17.91
N ASP A 159 -3.38 18.06 -18.97
CA ASP A 159 -2.20 17.33 -19.41
C ASP A 159 -1.10 18.24 -19.94
N GLY A 160 0.15 17.93 -19.58
CA GLY A 160 1.31 18.75 -19.93
C GLY A 160 1.45 20.00 -19.06
N GLN A 161 0.82 20.02 -17.89
CA GLN A 161 0.91 21.16 -16.98
C GLN A 161 2.33 21.28 -16.41
N ARG A 162 2.88 22.50 -16.46
CA ARG A 162 4.10 22.84 -15.73
C ARG A 162 3.82 23.00 -14.24
N VAL A 163 4.51 22.23 -13.41
CA VAL A 163 4.40 22.23 -11.95
C VAL A 163 5.75 22.47 -11.27
N GLY A 164 5.71 22.99 -10.05
CA GLY A 164 6.89 23.30 -9.24
C GLY A 164 7.28 22.15 -8.31
N ARG A 165 8.43 22.32 -7.64
CA ARG A 165 8.99 21.34 -6.67
C ARG A 165 8.00 20.86 -5.61
N GLY A 166 7.20 21.77 -5.05
CA GLY A 166 6.28 21.48 -3.95
C GLY A 166 4.89 21.03 -4.40
N HIS A 167 4.68 20.73 -5.68
CA HIS A 167 3.41 20.18 -6.14
C HIS A 167 3.27 18.73 -5.67
N GLU A 168 2.18 18.43 -4.95
CA GLU A 168 1.83 17.08 -4.50
C GLU A 168 1.35 16.23 -5.68
N LEU A 169 1.78 14.97 -5.70
CA LEU A 169 1.48 14.03 -6.77
C LEU A 169 0.38 13.03 -6.34
N SER A 170 -0.23 12.40 -7.33
CA SER A 170 -1.25 11.35 -7.20
C SER A 170 -0.79 10.05 -7.84
N ASP A 171 -1.36 8.92 -7.40
CA ASP A 171 -1.05 7.60 -7.98
C ASP A 171 -1.34 7.59 -9.49
N GLY A 172 -0.38 7.09 -10.27
CA GLY A 172 -0.49 6.98 -11.72
C GLY A 172 0.01 8.19 -12.50
N ASP A 173 0.40 9.28 -11.84
CA ASP A 173 0.93 10.46 -12.51
C ASP A 173 2.21 10.16 -13.28
N VAL A 174 2.36 10.84 -14.42
CA VAL A 174 3.59 10.84 -15.23
C VAL A 174 4.25 12.21 -15.10
N ILE A 175 5.55 12.23 -14.81
CA ILE A 175 6.33 13.47 -14.74
C ILE A 175 7.55 13.43 -15.66
N GLU A 176 7.82 14.58 -16.27
CA GLU A 176 9.07 14.86 -16.96
C GLU A 176 9.84 15.93 -16.16
N ILE A 177 11.04 15.59 -15.71
CA ILE A 177 11.83 16.44 -14.81
C ILE A 177 12.78 17.31 -15.63
N HIS A 178 12.76 18.63 -15.38
CA HIS A 178 13.71 19.58 -15.95
C HIS A 178 14.59 20.19 -14.85
N ALA A 179 15.88 19.81 -14.87
CA ALA A 179 16.93 20.31 -13.97
C ALA A 179 17.88 21.30 -14.67
#